data_AF-A0A8T2RUD7-F1
#
_entry.id   AF-A0A8T2RUD7-F1
#
_cell.length_a   1.000
_cell.length_b   1.000
_cell.length_c   1.000
_cell.angle_alpha   90.00
_cell.angle_beta   90.00
_cell.angle_gamma   90.00
#
_symmetry.space_group_name_H-M   'P 1'
#
loop_
_entity.id
_entity.type
_entity.pdbx_description
1 polymer ?
#
loop_
_entity_poly.entity_id
_entity_poly.type
_entity_poly.pdbx_seq_one_letter_code
_entity_poly.pdbx_strand_id
1 'polypeptide(L)'
;MGIAYKKSPSLFIYLFLSSTLLGVVVGLLSAFVIKKLYFGRHSTDREIAVMILMAYLSYILAELLYLSGILTVFFCGIVMSHYTWHNVTESSKVTTRHTFATLSFIAETFIFLYVGMDALDKDKWNMTNVSVSTSLGLCATLLAVVLLGRAAFIILLSAISNLASRGVGTKK
;
A
#
# COMPACT_ATOMS: atom_id res chain seq x y z
N MET A 1 -5.12 -25.32 -22.24
CA MET A 1 -4.87 -24.00 -22.85
C MET A 1 -6.18 -23.49 -23.46
N GLY A 2 -7.10 -22.94 -22.67
CA GLY A 2 -8.47 -22.66 -23.18
C GLY A 2 -9.40 -21.83 -22.29
N ILE A 3 -8.89 -21.18 -21.25
CA ILE A 3 -9.66 -20.25 -20.39
C ILE A 3 -9.09 -18.83 -20.49
N ALA A 4 -8.53 -18.53 -21.65
CA ALA A 4 -7.92 -17.27 -22.01
C ALA A 4 -9.02 -16.17 -22.16
N TYR A 5 -8.96 -15.18 -21.28
CA TYR A 5 -9.38 -13.78 -21.50
C TYR A 5 -10.86 -13.33 -21.45
N LYS A 6 -11.86 -14.16 -21.12
CA LYS A 6 -13.27 -13.70 -21.24
C LYS A 6 -13.92 -13.00 -20.02
N LYS A 7 -13.16 -12.54 -19.00
CA LYS A 7 -13.74 -11.68 -17.93
C LYS A 7 -12.73 -10.88 -17.08
N SER A 8 -11.80 -10.14 -17.71
CA SER A 8 -10.81 -9.30 -16.99
C SER A 8 -11.36 -8.42 -15.85
N PRO A 9 -12.49 -7.69 -15.98
CA PRO A 9 -12.99 -6.87 -14.88
C PRO A 9 -13.51 -7.71 -13.70
N SER A 10 -14.17 -8.84 -13.96
CA SER A 10 -14.70 -9.69 -12.89
C SER A 10 -13.60 -10.38 -12.09
N LEU A 11 -12.50 -10.79 -12.75
CA LEU A 11 -11.35 -11.37 -12.07
C LEU A 11 -10.64 -10.35 -11.19
N PHE A 12 -10.43 -9.12 -11.69
CA PHE A 12 -9.85 -8.04 -10.88
C PHE A 12 -10.71 -7.73 -9.66
N ILE A 13 -12.03 -7.59 -9.84
CA ILE A 13 -12.97 -7.34 -8.74
C ILE A 13 -12.94 -8.49 -7.72
N TYR A 14 -12.88 -9.74 -8.18
CA TYR A 14 -12.78 -10.91 -7.31
C TYR A 14 -11.48 -10.92 -6.50
N LEU A 15 -10.33 -10.72 -7.15
CA LEU A 15 -9.02 -10.66 -6.49
C LEU A 15 -8.97 -9.51 -5.49
N PHE A 16 -9.48 -8.34 -5.88
CA PHE A 16 -9.53 -7.16 -5.04
C PHE A 16 -10.39 -7.37 -3.80
N LEU A 17 -11.65 -7.82 -3.97
CA LEU A 17 -12.57 -8.08 -2.85
C LEU A 17 -12.06 -9.18 -1.93
N SER A 18 -11.57 -10.29 -2.48
CA SER A 18 -11.08 -11.42 -1.67
C SER A 18 -9.81 -11.05 -0.89
N SER A 19 -8.86 -10.33 -1.50
CA SER A 19 -7.65 -9.83 -0.83
C SER A 19 -8.00 -8.81 0.26
N THR A 20 -8.98 -7.94 0.00
CA THR A 20 -9.47 -6.95 0.98
C THR A 20 -10.10 -7.64 2.19
N LEU A 21 -11.00 -8.61 1.94
CA LEU A 21 -11.67 -9.37 3.00
C LEU A 21 -10.66 -10.12 3.85
N LEU A 22 -9.68 -10.79 3.23
CA LEU A 22 -8.62 -11.49 3.95
C LEU A 22 -7.79 -10.52 4.82
N GLY A 23 -7.41 -9.36 4.27
CA GLY A 23 -6.66 -8.33 5.00
C GLY A 23 -7.43 -7.81 6.21
N VAL A 24 -8.74 -7.57 6.05
CA VAL A 24 -9.62 -7.14 7.15
C VAL A 24 -9.72 -8.21 8.23
N VAL A 25 -9.92 -9.49 7.85
CA VAL A 25 -10.01 -10.59 8.81
C VAL A 25 -8.71 -10.74 9.62
N VAL A 26 -7.54 -10.71 8.95
CA VAL A 26 -6.25 -10.83 9.65
C VAL A 26 -5.95 -9.60 10.52
N GLY A 27 -6.32 -8.40 10.07
CA GLY A 27 -6.18 -7.17 10.87
C GLY A 27 -7.11 -7.11 12.08
N LEU A 28 -8.31 -7.68 12.00
CA LEU A 28 -9.18 -7.85 13.18
C LEU A 28 -8.65 -8.93 14.13
N LEU A 29 -8.11 -10.01 13.57
CA LEU A 29 -7.45 -11.07 14.33
C LEU A 29 -6.25 -10.50 15.11
N SER A 30 -5.46 -9.59 14.53
CA SER A 30 -4.35 -8.96 15.25
C SER A 30 -4.83 -8.14 16.45
N ALA A 31 -5.92 -7.39 16.31
CA ALA A 31 -6.51 -6.64 17.42
C ALA A 31 -6.98 -7.58 18.55
N PHE A 32 -7.57 -8.72 18.19
CA PHE A 32 -7.97 -9.75 19.15
C PHE A 32 -6.75 -10.37 19.88
N VAL A 33 -5.69 -10.69 19.15
CA VAL A 33 -4.45 -11.25 19.71
C VAL A 33 -3.80 -10.27 20.70
N ILE A 34 -3.69 -8.98 20.33
CA ILE A 34 -3.15 -7.93 21.20
C ILE A 34 -4.00 -7.78 22.47
N LYS A 35 -5.34 -7.75 22.33
CA LYS A 35 -6.25 -7.68 23.47
C LYS A 35 -6.10 -8.88 24.41
N LYS A 36 -5.87 -10.08 23.88
CA LYS A 36 -5.64 -11.29 24.70
C LYS A 36 -4.27 -11.26 25.39
N LEU A 37 -3.24 -10.76 24.71
CA LEU A 37 -1.89 -10.59 25.27
C LEU A 37 -1.83 -9.56 26.39
N TYR A 38 -2.70 -8.55 26.36
CA TYR A 38 -2.84 -7.54 27.41
C TYR A 38 -3.09 -8.18 28.80
N PHE A 39 -3.76 -9.33 28.86
CA PHE A 39 -4.03 -10.06 30.10
C PHE A 39 -2.80 -10.77 30.70
N GLY A 40 -1.72 -10.95 29.94
CA GLY A 40 -0.60 -11.82 30.30
C GLY A 40 0.66 -11.12 30.84
N ARG A 41 1.03 -9.96 30.31
CA ARG A 41 2.11 -9.07 30.82
C ARG A 41 2.26 -7.86 29.89
N HIS A 42 2.40 -6.66 30.45
CA HIS A 42 2.75 -5.46 29.66
C HIS A 42 4.21 -5.54 29.18
N SER A 43 4.43 -5.49 27.87
CA SER A 43 5.77 -5.36 27.28
C SER A 43 5.67 -4.73 25.90
N THR A 44 6.22 -3.52 25.76
CA THR A 44 6.21 -2.71 24.53
C THR A 44 6.76 -3.49 23.32
N ASP A 45 7.90 -4.16 23.50
CA ASP A 45 8.58 -4.87 22.41
C ASP A 45 7.75 -6.02 21.85
N ARG A 46 6.95 -6.68 22.71
CA ARG A 46 6.09 -7.79 22.31
C ARG A 46 4.91 -7.31 21.47
N GLU A 47 4.31 -6.18 21.84
CA GLU A 47 3.21 -5.58 21.07
C GLU A 47 3.67 -5.25 19.66
N ILE A 48 4.85 -4.64 19.51
CA ILE A 48 5.45 -4.28 18.23
C ILE A 48 5.80 -5.53 17.41
N ALA A 49 6.45 -6.51 18.02
CA ALA A 49 6.81 -7.76 17.35
C ALA A 49 5.57 -8.49 16.80
N VAL A 50 4.49 -8.54 17.59
CA VAL A 50 3.22 -9.17 17.17
C VAL A 50 2.55 -8.38 16.05
N MET A 51 2.57 -7.05 16.08
CA MET A 51 2.03 -6.23 14.99
C MET A 51 2.77 -6.50 13.67
N ILE A 52 4.11 -6.52 13.68
CA ILE A 52 4.92 -6.81 12.49
C ILE A 52 4.69 -8.26 12.02
N LEU A 53 4.64 -9.22 12.95
CA LEU A 53 4.39 -10.63 12.63
C LEU A 53 3.02 -10.84 11.98
N MET A 54 1.97 -10.20 12.49
CA MET A 54 0.61 -10.32 11.93
C MET A 54 0.50 -9.66 10.55
N ALA A 55 1.19 -8.54 10.32
CA ALA A 55 1.27 -7.93 9.00
C ALA A 55 1.96 -8.88 8.01
N TYR A 56 3.09 -9.49 8.39
CA TYR A 56 3.78 -10.47 7.55
C TYR A 56 2.95 -11.74 7.30
N LEU A 57 2.26 -12.25 8.33
CA LEU A 57 1.35 -13.39 8.21
C LEU A 57 0.25 -13.12 7.18
N SER A 58 -0.32 -11.91 7.16
CA SER A 58 -1.35 -11.55 6.17
C SER A 58 -0.84 -11.64 4.73
N TYR A 59 0.43 -11.30 4.49
CA TYR A 59 1.07 -11.42 3.18
C TYR A 59 1.24 -12.90 2.78
N ILE A 60 1.81 -13.72 3.68
CA ILE A 60 2.04 -15.15 3.39
C ILE A 60 0.72 -15.90 3.17
N LEU A 61 -0.33 -15.60 3.95
CA LEU A 61 -1.65 -16.20 3.76
C LEU A 61 -2.26 -15.84 2.41
N ALA A 62 -2.06 -14.61 1.94
CA ALA A 62 -2.55 -14.19 0.63
C ALA A 62 -1.80 -14.90 -0.51
N GLU A 63 -0.47 -15.03 -0.40
CA GLU A 63 0.33 -15.77 -1.38
C GLU A 63 -0.08 -17.25 -1.44
N LEU A 64 -0.34 -17.88 -0.28
CA LEU A 64 -0.81 -19.28 -0.22
C LEU A 64 -2.17 -19.49 -0.90
N LEU A 65 -3.01 -18.46 -0.89
CA LEU A 65 -4.34 -18.46 -1.50
C LEU A 65 -4.36 -17.94 -2.95
N TYR A 66 -3.19 -17.70 -3.56
CA TYR A 66 -3.04 -17.10 -4.89
C TYR A 66 -3.77 -15.76 -5.05
N LEU A 67 -3.82 -14.97 -3.97
CA LEU A 67 -4.39 -13.62 -3.91
C LEU A 67 -3.29 -12.56 -4.00
N SER A 68 -3.66 -11.27 -3.99
CA SER A 68 -2.67 -10.20 -3.97
C SER A 68 -2.14 -9.97 -2.55
N GLY A 69 -0.91 -10.42 -2.27
CA GLY A 69 -0.26 -10.22 -0.99
C GLY A 69 -0.12 -8.75 -0.60
N ILE A 70 0.26 -7.91 -1.57
CA ILE A 70 0.47 -6.46 -1.36
C ILE A 70 -0.85 -5.76 -0.98
N LEU A 71 -1.95 -6.08 -1.67
CA LEU A 71 -3.26 -5.52 -1.31
C LEU A 71 -3.73 -6.01 0.06
N THR A 72 -3.51 -7.30 0.36
CA THR A 72 -3.92 -7.90 1.63
C THR A 72 -3.20 -7.27 2.82
N VAL A 73 -1.87 -7.14 2.75
CA VAL A 73 -1.08 -6.50 3.83
C VAL A 73 -1.41 -5.02 3.99
N PHE A 74 -1.75 -4.33 2.90
CA PHE A 74 -2.20 -2.93 2.95
C PHE A 74 -3.52 -2.78 3.73
N PHE A 75 -4.55 -3.57 3.39
CA PHE A 75 -5.82 -3.52 4.12
C PHE A 75 -5.68 -4.03 5.57
N CYS A 76 -4.85 -5.04 5.81
CA CYS A 76 -4.47 -5.47 7.15
C CYS A 76 -3.88 -4.31 7.96
N GLY A 77 -2.94 -3.56 7.38
CA GLY A 77 -2.33 -2.37 7.99
C GLY A 77 -3.35 -1.26 8.31
N ILE A 78 -4.30 -0.98 7.41
CA ILE A 78 -5.38 0.01 7.65
C ILE A 78 -6.22 -0.41 8.86
N VAL A 79 -6.66 -1.68 8.90
CA VAL A 79 -7.48 -2.20 10.01
C VAL A 79 -6.67 -2.23 11.31
N MET A 80 -5.40 -2.59 11.25
CA MET A 80 -4.49 -2.57 12.40
C MET A 80 -4.32 -1.15 12.94
N SER A 81 -4.16 -0.15 12.07
CA SER A 81 -4.05 1.27 12.46
C SER A 81 -5.32 1.80 13.13
N HIS A 82 -6.50 1.26 12.83
CA HIS A 82 -7.75 1.71 13.44
C HIS A 82 -8.09 0.94 14.73
N TYR A 83 -8.05 -0.39 14.68
CA TYR A 83 -8.49 -1.24 15.79
C TYR A 83 -7.35 -1.63 16.73
N THR A 84 -6.19 -2.00 16.20
CA THR A 84 -5.06 -2.43 17.05
C THR A 84 -4.43 -1.23 17.75
N TRP A 85 -4.39 -0.06 17.10
CA TRP A 85 -3.88 1.19 17.69
C TRP A 85 -4.55 1.54 19.01
N HIS A 86 -5.84 1.31 19.17
CA HIS A 86 -6.53 1.63 20.42
C HIS A 86 -6.28 0.61 21.55
N ASN A 87 -5.79 -0.59 21.21
CA ASN A 87 -5.52 -1.66 22.18
C ASN A 87 -4.05 -1.74 22.63
N VAL A 88 -3.14 -1.00 21.99
CA VAL A 88 -1.71 -0.95 22.35
C VAL A 88 -1.41 0.17 23.34
N THR A 89 -0.34 -0.01 24.13
CA THR A 89 0.11 0.99 25.11
C THR A 89 0.65 2.26 24.44
N GLU A 90 0.63 3.40 25.15
CA GLU A 90 1.17 4.67 24.63
C GLU A 90 2.65 4.57 24.25
N SER A 91 3.45 3.87 25.06
CA SER A 91 4.85 3.62 24.74
C SER A 91 5.01 2.84 23.42
N SER A 92 4.17 1.83 23.17
CA SER A 92 4.20 1.06 21.91
C SER A 92 3.81 1.90 20.72
N LYS A 93 2.85 2.83 20.85
CA LYS A 93 2.44 3.74 19.76
C LYS A 93 3.59 4.60 19.27
N VAL A 94 4.33 5.21 20.21
CA VAL A 94 5.48 6.07 19.89
C VAL A 94 6.56 5.26 19.20
N THR A 95 6.96 4.14 19.78
CA THR A 95 8.02 3.29 19.21
C THR A 95 7.61 2.74 17.84
N THR A 96 6.37 2.24 17.68
CA THR A 96 5.85 1.73 16.41
C THR A 96 5.91 2.79 15.31
N ARG A 97 5.52 4.04 15.62
CA ARG A 97 5.59 5.15 14.66
C ARG A 97 7.03 5.43 14.23
N HIS A 98 7.98 5.44 15.16
CA HIS A 98 9.39 5.62 14.83
C HIS A 98 9.95 4.45 14.03
N THR A 99 9.63 3.20 14.41
CA THR A 99 10.06 1.99 13.69
C THR A 99 9.54 1.97 12.24
N PHE A 100 8.27 2.29 12.01
CA PHE A 100 7.74 2.33 10.64
C PHE A 100 8.30 3.50 9.83
N ALA A 101 8.56 4.66 10.46
CA ALA A 101 9.21 5.78 9.79
C ALA A 101 10.65 5.45 9.37
N THR A 102 11.44 4.82 10.24
CA THR A 102 12.81 4.41 9.91
C THR A 102 12.83 3.30 8.86
N LEU A 103 11.95 2.31 8.95
CA LEU A 103 11.81 1.27 7.93
C LEU A 103 11.42 1.85 6.57
N SER A 104 10.50 2.82 6.53
CA SER A 104 10.11 3.50 5.30
C SER A 104 11.28 4.27 4.69
N PHE A 105 12.06 4.99 5.51
CA PHE A 105 13.24 5.73 5.03
C PHE A 105 14.33 4.80 4.49
N ILE A 106 14.56 3.67 5.15
CA ILE A 106 15.51 2.65 4.70
C ILE A 106 15.03 2.03 3.38
N ALA A 107 13.75 1.63 3.29
CA ALA A 107 13.18 1.06 2.07
C ALA A 107 13.23 2.05 0.89
N GLU A 108 12.94 3.33 1.14
CA GLU A 108 13.06 4.40 0.17
C GLU A 108 14.50 4.55 -0.34
N THR A 109 15.49 4.54 0.57
CA THR A 109 16.92 4.58 0.21
C THR A 109 17.31 3.39 -0.67
N PHE A 110 16.84 2.18 -0.36
CA PHE A 110 17.12 0.99 -1.16
C PHE A 110 16.51 1.07 -2.56
N ILE A 111 15.25 1.49 -2.69
CA ILE A 111 14.59 1.64 -3.99
C ILE A 111 15.33 2.69 -4.83
N PHE A 112 15.70 3.83 -4.24
CA PHE A 112 16.46 4.86 -4.95
C PHE A 112 17.84 4.40 -5.39
N LEU A 113 18.58 3.68 -4.54
CA LEU A 113 19.86 3.11 -4.91
C LEU A 113 19.72 2.09 -6.06
N TYR A 114 18.71 1.22 -5.99
CA TYR A 114 18.46 0.22 -7.02
C TYR A 114 18.14 0.84 -8.38
N VAL A 115 17.19 1.77 -8.42
CA VAL A 115 16.82 2.50 -9.65
C VAL A 115 17.99 3.38 -10.14
N GLY A 116 18.74 4.00 -9.23
CA GLY A 116 19.92 4.81 -9.57
C GLY A 116 21.04 3.99 -10.18
N MET A 117 21.32 2.79 -9.67
CA MET A 117 22.26 1.85 -10.27
C MET A 117 21.81 1.43 -11.67
N ASP A 118 20.52 1.10 -11.83
CA ASP A 118 19.94 0.74 -13.13
C ASP A 118 20.10 1.86 -14.17
N ALA A 119 19.93 3.11 -13.74
CA ALA A 119 20.07 4.29 -14.58
C ALA A 119 21.52 4.61 -14.99
N LEU A 120 22.52 4.24 -14.17
CA LEU A 120 23.94 4.52 -14.43
C LEU A 120 24.66 3.37 -15.17
N ASP A 121 23.97 2.25 -15.40
CA ASP A 121 24.51 1.07 -16.06
C ASP A 121 24.76 1.33 -17.56
N LYS A 122 26.03 1.58 -17.93
CA LYS A 122 26.42 1.93 -19.30
C LYS A 122 26.13 0.84 -20.32
N ASP A 123 26.13 -0.43 -19.91
CA ASP A 123 25.90 -1.55 -20.83
C ASP A 123 24.44 -1.56 -21.28
N LYS A 124 23.51 -1.20 -20.39
CA LYS A 124 22.09 -1.02 -20.74
C LYS A 124 21.87 0.11 -21.73
N TRP A 125 22.55 1.25 -21.53
CA TRP A 125 22.45 2.40 -22.43
C TRP A 125 23.05 2.13 -23.81
N ASN A 126 24.13 1.35 -23.87
CA ASN A 126 24.78 0.99 -25.13
C ASN A 126 23.95 0.01 -25.98
N MET A 127 23.15 -0.85 -25.34
CA MET A 127 22.20 -1.73 -26.04
C MET A 127 21.01 -0.99 -26.63
N THR A 128 20.61 0.13 -26.02
CA THR A 128 19.56 1.01 -26.53
C THR A 128 20.15 2.05 -27.49
N ASN A 129 20.24 1.73 -28.79
CA ASN A 129 20.60 2.67 -29.87
C ASN A 129 19.53 3.77 -30.08
N VAL A 130 19.25 4.55 -29.04
CA VAL A 130 18.20 5.58 -29.02
C VAL A 130 18.87 6.94 -28.97
N SER A 131 18.51 7.83 -29.89
CA SER A 131 19.04 9.19 -29.92
C SER A 131 18.71 9.96 -28.64
N VAL A 132 19.65 10.81 -28.20
CA VAL A 132 19.49 11.69 -27.02
C VAL A 132 18.24 12.58 -27.13
N SER A 133 17.81 12.94 -28.35
CA SER A 133 16.58 13.71 -28.55
C SER A 133 15.32 12.90 -28.25
N THR A 134 15.32 11.60 -28.54
CA THR A 134 14.19 10.71 -28.31
C THR A 134 14.05 10.37 -26.82
N SER A 135 15.15 10.21 -26.08
CA SER A 135 15.11 10.01 -24.63
C SER A 135 14.62 11.25 -23.87
N LEU A 136 15.06 12.45 -24.27
CA LEU A 136 14.50 13.71 -23.77
C LEU A 136 13.00 13.84 -24.08
N GLY A 137 12.58 13.44 -25.28
CA GLY A 137 11.17 13.41 -25.67
C GLY A 137 10.33 12.44 -24.82
N LEU A 138 10.84 11.25 -24.53
CA LEU A 138 10.19 10.29 -23.64
C LEU A 138 10.08 10.81 -22.20
N CYS A 139 11.14 11.43 -21.68
CA CYS A 139 11.11 12.04 -20.35
C CYS A 139 10.07 13.18 -20.27
N ALA A 140 10.06 14.07 -21.26
CA ALA A 140 9.11 15.17 -21.33
C ALA A 140 7.66 14.70 -21.48
N THR A 141 7.41 13.68 -22.32
CA THR A 141 6.07 13.11 -22.49
C THR A 141 5.60 12.37 -21.23
N LEU A 142 6.46 11.60 -20.56
CA LEU A 142 6.13 10.98 -19.28
C LEU A 142 5.81 12.02 -18.20
N LEU A 143 6.61 13.07 -18.08
CA LEU A 143 6.33 14.18 -17.16
C LEU A 143 4.99 14.84 -17.47
N ALA A 144 4.72 15.14 -18.75
CA ALA A 144 3.45 15.75 -19.16
C ALA A 144 2.25 14.84 -18.82
N VAL A 145 2.32 13.54 -19.10
CA VAL A 145 1.27 12.58 -18.78
C VAL A 145 1.03 12.47 -17.27
N VAL A 146 2.09 12.44 -16.45
CA VAL A 146 1.97 12.40 -14.99
C VAL A 146 1.32 13.67 -14.44
N LEU A 147 1.72 14.86 -14.92
CA LEU A 147 1.16 16.13 -14.49
C LEU A 147 -0.31 16.26 -14.88
N LEU A 148 -0.65 15.93 -16.13
CA LEU A 148 -2.04 15.94 -16.62
C LEU A 148 -2.91 14.92 -15.88
N GLY A 149 -2.39 13.72 -15.63
CA GLY A 149 -3.09 12.69 -14.86
C GLY A 149 -3.39 13.13 -13.43
N ARG A 150 -2.42 13.77 -12.75
CA ARG A 150 -2.65 14.34 -11.42
C ARG A 150 -3.67 15.47 -11.44
N ALA A 151 -3.57 16.40 -12.40
CA ALA A 151 -4.52 17.51 -12.53
C ALA A 151 -5.94 16.99 -12.76
N ALA A 152 -6.13 16.05 -13.67
CA ALA A 152 -7.43 15.44 -13.96
C ALA A 152 -8.05 14.77 -12.73
N PHE A 153 -7.26 13.99 -11.98
CA PHE A 153 -7.75 13.30 -10.77
C PHE A 153 -8.18 14.29 -9.67
N ILE A 154 -7.38 15.33 -9.43
CA ILE A 154 -7.69 16.36 -8.42
C ILE A 154 -8.94 17.15 -8.81
N ILE A 155 -9.07 17.55 -10.07
CA ILE A 155 -10.25 18.30 -10.57
C ILE A 155 -11.50 17.44 -10.47
N LEU A 156 -11.42 16.16 -10.84
CA LEU A 156 -12.54 15.23 -10.76
C LEU A 156 -13.02 15.05 -9.31
N LEU A 157 -12.11 14.83 -8.36
CA LEU A 157 -12.44 14.71 -6.94
C LEU A 157 -13.04 16.01 -6.37
N SER A 158 -12.48 17.16 -6.74
CA SER A 158 -12.99 18.47 -6.32
C SER A 158 -14.41 18.72 -6.84
N ALA A 159 -14.67 18.37 -8.11
CA ALA A 159 -16.01 18.47 -8.69
C ALA A 159 -17.01 17.57 -7.96
N ILE A 160 -16.67 16.29 -7.72
CA ILE A 160 -17.53 15.35 -6.97
C ILE A 160 -17.80 15.87 -5.55
N SER A 161 -16.76 16.32 -4.85
CA SER A 161 -16.88 16.87 -3.49
C SER A 161 -17.79 18.11 -3.44
N ASN A 162 -17.63 19.02 -4.40
CA ASN A 162 -18.47 20.21 -4.51
C ASN A 162 -19.94 19.86 -4.82
N LEU A 163 -20.20 18.86 -5.68
CA LEU A 163 -21.56 18.35 -5.93
C LEU A 163 -22.17 17.74 -4.65
N ALA A 164 -21.41 16.92 -3.92
CA ALA A 164 -21.86 16.32 -2.68
C ALA A 164 -22.17 17.38 -1.60
N SER A 165 -21.33 18.41 -1.46
CA SER A 165 -21.53 19.48 -0.49
C SER A 165 -22.70 20.40 -0.83
N ARG A 166 -23.01 20.58 -2.12
CA ARG A 166 -24.20 21.33 -2.58
C ARG A 166 -25.52 20.61 -2.25
N GLY A 167 -25.55 19.28 -2.30
CA GLY A 167 -26.72 18.49 -1.93
C GLY A 167 -27.05 18.49 -0.43
N VAL A 168 -26.06 18.77 0.42
CA VAL A 168 -26.25 18.88 1.88
C VAL A 168 -26.79 20.26 2.30
N GLY A 169 -26.50 21.31 1.53
CA GLY A 169 -26.96 22.67 1.80
C GLY A 169 -28.43 22.97 1.45
N THR A 170 -29.14 22.03 0.82
CA THR A 170 -30.54 22.20 0.38
C THR A 170 -31.58 21.59 1.34
N LYS A 171 -31.17 21.23 2.56
CA LYS A 171 -32.06 20.83 3.66
C LYS A 171 -31.90 21.73 4.90
N LYS A 172 -32.09 23.02 4.72
CA LYS A 172 -32.42 23.95 5.81
C LYS A 172 -33.62 24.79 5.40
#